data_AF-A0A196SFM7-F1
#
_entry.id   AF-A0A196SFM7-F1
#
_cell.length_a   1.000
_cell.length_b   1.000
_cell.length_c   1.000
_cell.angle_alpha   90.00
_cell.angle_beta   90.00
_cell.angle_gamma   90.00
#
_symmetry.space_group_name_H-M   'P 1'
#
loop_
_entity.id
_entity.type
_entity.pdbx_description
1 polymer ?
#
loop_
_entity_poly.entity_id
_entity_poly.type
_entity_poly.pdbx_seq_one_letter_code
_entity_poly.pdbx_strand_id
1 'polypeptide(L)'
;MIIEIYVNGELILSKQSIRFLSDNQAMTLGGAANNQGLFSGRVYDLVLTERAFNKEEVKDLYNGERRIVTAIKKSAELIMFTNSYATV
;
A
#
# COMPACT_ATOMS: atom_id res chain seq x y z
N MET A 1 -9.22 6.87 19.99
CA MET A 1 -8.51 6.31 18.82
C MET A 1 -8.54 7.32 17.70
N ILE A 2 -7.43 7.53 16.99
CA ILE A 2 -7.40 8.33 15.77
C ILE A 2 -7.29 7.35 14.60
N ILE A 3 -8.13 7.52 13.58
CA ILE A 3 -8.03 6.79 12.33
C ILE A 3 -7.49 7.76 11.29
N GLU A 4 -6.36 7.40 10.69
CA GLU A 4 -5.73 8.18 9.62
C GLU A 4 -5.65 7.34 8.36
N ILE A 5 -6.00 7.93 7.22
CA ILE A 5 -5.94 7.29 5.91
C ILE A 5 -4.96 8.06 5.05
N TYR A 6 -3.96 7.34 4.56
CA TYR A 6 -2.92 7.86 3.69
C TYR A 6 -3.05 7.25 2.30
N VAL A 7 -2.85 8.07 1.27
CA VAL A 7 -2.78 7.64 -0.14
C VAL A 7 -1.49 8.17 -0.72
N ASN A 8 -0.67 7.28 -1.30
CA ASN A 8 0.63 7.63 -1.86
C ASN A 8 1.56 8.38 -0.87
N GLY A 9 1.53 7.97 0.40
CA GLY A 9 2.34 8.58 1.47
C GLY A 9 1.81 9.90 2.03
N GLU A 10 0.69 10.42 1.52
CA GLU A 10 0.11 11.70 1.95
C GLU A 10 -1.20 11.48 2.74
N LEU A 11 -1.40 12.28 3.79
CA LEU A 11 -2.60 12.21 4.64
C LEU A 11 -3.81 12.77 3.89
N ILE A 12 -4.84 11.96 3.70
CA ILE A 12 -6.09 12.36 3.03
C ILE A 12 -7.24 12.55 4.02
N LEU A 13 -7.26 11.76 5.09
CA LEU A 13 -8.31 11.81 6.11
C LEU A 13 -7.72 11.55 7.50
N SER A 14 -8.16 12.34 8.48
CA SER A 14 -7.95 12.07 9.90
C SER A 14 -9.28 12.20 10.63
N LYS A 15 -9.63 11.21 11.44
CA LYS A 15 -10.89 11.18 12.20
C LYS A 15 -10.64 10.67 13.61
N GLN A 16 -11.09 11.45 14.60
CA GLN A 16 -11.14 10.99 15.98
C GLN A 16 -12.34 10.05 16.16
N SER A 17 -12.10 8.90 16.80
CA SER A 17 -13.10 7.93 17.18
C SER A 17 -12.94 7.54 18.65
N ILE A 18 -14.06 7.49 19.36
CA ILE A 18 -14.13 7.02 20.76
C ILE A 18 -14.63 5.58 20.86
N ARG A 19 -14.90 4.90 19.74
CA ARG A 19 -15.29 3.49 19.76
C ARG A 19 -14.06 2.59 19.83
N PHE A 20 -14.02 1.78 20.89
CA PHE A 20 -13.20 0.58 20.94
C PHE A 20 -13.95 -0.51 20.20
N LEU A 21 -13.33 -1.09 19.16
CA LEU A 21 -13.87 -2.24 18.47
C LEU A 21 -13.41 -3.48 19.25
N SER A 22 -14.22 -3.94 20.20
CA SER A 22 -14.14 -5.31 20.70
C SER A 22 -15.11 -6.14 19.88
N ASP A 23 -14.69 -6.59 18.71
CA ASP A 23 -15.50 -7.48 17.89
C ASP A 23 -14.73 -8.80 17.69
N ASN A 24 -15.41 -9.91 17.94
CA ASN A 24 -14.87 -11.26 17.77
C ASN A 24 -14.94 -11.74 16.31
N GLN A 25 -15.18 -10.81 15.38
CA GLN A 25 -15.24 -11.12 13.96
C GLN A 25 -13.86 -11.46 13.41
N ALA A 26 -13.81 -12.48 12.55
CA ALA A 26 -12.62 -12.81 11.80
C ALA A 26 -12.24 -11.63 10.88
N MET A 27 -10.94 -11.32 10.83
CA MET A 27 -10.42 -10.34 9.88
C MET A 27 -10.57 -10.86 8.45
N THR A 28 -11.11 -10.03 7.57
CA THR A 28 -11.23 -10.31 6.14
C THR A 28 -10.40 -9.34 5.32
N LEU A 29 -9.89 -9.81 4.18
CA LEU A 29 -9.15 -9.00 3.21
C LEU A 29 -9.97 -8.86 1.94
N GLY A 30 -10.05 -7.64 1.40
CA GLY A 30 -10.73 -7.38 0.13
C GLY A 30 -12.27 -7.41 0.19
N GLY A 31 -12.87 -7.32 1.38
CA GLY A 31 -14.32 -7.24 1.55
C GLY A 31 -14.73 -7.38 3.01
N ALA A 32 -15.97 -7.06 3.33
CA ALA A 32 -16.56 -7.36 4.64
C ALA A 32 -16.91 -8.85 4.78
N ALA A 33 -16.97 -9.37 6.01
CA ALA A 33 -17.26 -10.78 6.28
C ALA A 33 -18.61 -11.29 5.72
N ASN A 34 -19.55 -10.38 5.47
CA ASN A 34 -20.85 -10.66 4.85
C ASN A 34 -20.83 -10.54 3.30
N ASN A 35 -19.65 -10.62 2.68
CA ASN A 35 -19.41 -10.47 1.24
C ASN A 35 -19.84 -9.12 0.64
N GLN A 36 -19.97 -8.07 1.45
CA GLN A 36 -20.23 -6.72 0.95
C GLN A 36 -18.94 -5.97 0.60
N GLY A 37 -19.01 -5.11 -0.42
CA GLY A 37 -17.91 -4.22 -0.80
C GLY A 37 -16.66 -4.95 -1.31
N LEU A 38 -16.84 -5.98 -2.13
CA LEU A 38 -15.74 -6.80 -2.62
C LEU A 38 -14.77 -5.98 -3.48
N PHE A 39 -13.50 -6.05 -3.13
CA PHE A 39 -12.40 -5.46 -3.88
C PHE A 39 -12.10 -6.32 -5.12
N SER A 40 -12.20 -5.72 -6.30
CA SER A 40 -11.80 -6.34 -7.57
C SER A 40 -10.46 -5.77 -8.01
N GLY A 41 -9.37 -6.43 -7.61
CA GLY A 41 -8.02 -5.99 -7.90
C GLY A 41 -6.96 -6.93 -7.32
N ARG A 42 -5.70 -6.49 -7.37
CA ARG A 42 -4.56 -7.22 -6.80
C ARG A 42 -3.98 -6.44 -5.62
N VAL A 43 -3.78 -7.12 -4.51
CA VAL A 43 -2.97 -6.62 -3.38
C VAL A 43 -1.58 -7.20 -3.55
N TYR A 44 -0.57 -6.34 -3.67
CA TYR A 44 0.82 -6.76 -3.89
C TYR A 44 1.62 -6.86 -2.59
N ASP A 45 1.39 -5.93 -1.65
CA ASP A 45 2.01 -5.91 -0.34
C ASP A 45 0.96 -5.60 0.73
N LEU A 46 1.05 -6.28 1.88
CA LEU A 46 0.16 -6.13 3.03
C LEU A 46 0.96 -6.26 4.32
N VAL A 47 0.96 -5.20 5.11
CA VAL A 47 1.59 -5.15 6.44
C VAL A 47 0.53 -4.94 7.51
N LEU A 48 0.50 -5.83 8.50
CA LEU A 48 -0.29 -5.71 9.72
C LEU A 48 0.65 -5.53 10.90
N THR A 49 0.38 -4.53 11.73
CA THR A 49 1.26 -4.12 12.85
C THR A 49 0.45 -3.88 14.10
N GLU A 50 1.05 -4.18 15.26
CA GLU A 50 0.45 -3.94 16.58
C GLU A 50 0.52 -2.46 16.99
N ARG A 51 1.37 -1.67 16.33
CA ARG A 51 1.48 -0.22 16.54
C ARG A 51 1.07 0.56 15.30
N ALA A 52 0.52 1.76 15.51
CA ALA A 52 0.33 2.71 14.43
C ALA A 52 1.68 3.25 13.94
N PHE A 53 1.80 3.43 12.63
CA PHE A 53 2.88 4.22 12.03
C PHE A 53 2.59 5.71 12.23
N ASN A 54 3.64 6.50 12.46
CA ASN A 54 3.53 7.95 12.37
C ASN A 54 3.60 8.43 10.91
N LYS A 55 3.38 9.73 10.68
CA LYS A 55 3.34 10.34 9.35
C LYS A 55 4.64 10.15 8.57
N GLU A 56 5.78 10.33 9.23
CA GLU A 56 7.10 10.19 8.62
C GLU A 56 7.34 8.74 8.18
N GLU A 57 7.00 7.78 9.03
CA GLU A 57 7.14 6.35 8.73
C GLU A 57 6.27 5.92 7.53
N VAL A 58 5.02 6.40 7.43
CA VAL A 58 4.16 6.12 6.27
C VAL A 58 4.76 6.68 4.99
N LYS A 59 5.31 7.90 5.05
CA LYS A 59 5.95 8.54 3.90
C LYS A 59 7.22 7.80 3.48
N ASP A 60 8.01 7.35 4.44
CA ASP A 60 9.24 6.59 4.17
C ASP A 60 8.95 5.22 3.57
N LEU A 61 7.92 4.52 4.05
CA LEU A 61 7.43 3.26 3.47
C LEU A 61 7.05 3.44 1.99
N TYR A 62 6.19 4.41 1.69
CA TYR A 62 5.78 4.69 0.32
C TYR A 62 6.96 5.08 -0.59
N ASN A 63 7.88 5.93 -0.09
CA ASN A 63 9.05 6.33 -0.86
C ASN A 63 10.02 5.17 -1.12
N GLY A 64 10.17 4.26 -0.14
CA GLY A 64 10.97 3.03 -0.28
C GLY A 64 10.44 2.16 -1.42
N GLU A 65 9.15 1.82 -1.38
CA GLU A 65 8.50 1.02 -2.43
C GLU A 65 8.56 1.71 -3.80
N ARG A 66 8.25 3.00 -3.85
CA ARG A 66 8.27 3.79 -5.10
C ARG A 66 9.66 3.78 -5.74
N ARG A 67 10.72 3.88 -4.95
CA ARG A 67 12.12 3.83 -5.44
C ARG A 67 12.42 2.47 -6.05
N ILE A 68 12.02 1.38 -5.40
CA ILE A 68 12.22 0.01 -5.92
C ILE A 68 11.48 -0.16 -7.25
N VAL A 69 10.20 0.20 -7.30
CA VAL A 69 9.40 0.11 -8.54
C VAL A 69 10.00 0.96 -9.66
N THR A 70 10.47 2.17 -9.35
CA THR A 70 11.10 3.06 -10.33
C THR A 70 12.42 2.49 -10.84
N ALA A 71 13.25 1.92 -9.96
CA ALA A 71 14.50 1.28 -10.35
C ALA A 71 14.25 0.06 -11.27
N ILE A 72 13.25 -0.76 -10.93
CA ILE A 72 12.85 -1.91 -11.76
C ILE A 72 12.42 -1.45 -13.16
N LYS A 73 11.53 -0.44 -13.24
CA LYS A 73 11.06 0.10 -14.53
C LYS A 73 12.21 0.64 -15.37
N LYS A 74 13.10 1.44 -14.78
CA LYS A 74 14.28 2.00 -15.46
C LYS A 74 15.21 0.90 -15.97
N SER A 75 15.41 -0.16 -15.18
CA SER A 75 16.24 -1.29 -15.60
C SER A 75 15.64 -2.05 -16.78
N ALA A 76 14.31 -2.23 -16.80
CA ALA A 76 13.61 -2.87 -17.92
C ALA A 76 13.70 -2.03 -19.21
N GLU A 77 13.51 -0.72 -19.13
CA GLU A 77 13.66 0.19 -20.27
C GLU A 77 15.07 0.13 -20.86
N LEU A 78 16.10 0.12 -20.00
CA LEU A 78 17.49 0.01 -20.44
C LEU A 78 17.76 -1.30 -21.17
N ILE A 79 17.30 -2.44 -20.62
CA ILE A 79 17.47 -3.76 -21.24
C ILE A 79 16.80 -3.80 -22.63
N MET A 80 15.57 -3.30 -22.72
CA MET A 80 14.83 -3.25 -23.98
C MET A 80 15.53 -2.36 -25.02
N PHE A 81 16.06 -1.21 -24.61
CA PHE A 81 16.88 -0.35 -25.45
C PHE A 81 18.13 -1.09 -25.92
N THR A 82 18.94 -1.67 -25.02
CA THR A 82 20.18 -2.36 -25.40
C THR A 82 19.95 -3.53 -26.35
N ASN A 83 18.88 -4.30 -26.16
CA ASN A 83 18.56 -5.42 -27.04
C ASN A 83 18.16 -4.96 -28.45
N SER A 84 17.54 -3.78 -28.61
CA SER A 84 17.23 -3.23 -29.93
C SER A 84 18.46 -2.80 -30.75
N TYR A 85 19.60 -2.53 -30.12
CA TYR A 85 20.86 -2.21 -30.80
C TYR A 85 21.79 -3.41 -30.98
N ALA A 86 21.51 -4.54 -30.32
CA ALA A 86 22.32 -5.76 -30.41
C ALA A 86 21.98 -6.66 -31.61
N THR A 87 20.89 -6.37 -32.34
CA THR A 87 20.42 -7.13 -33.51
C THR A 87 20.79 -6.50 -34.86
N VAL A 88 21.83 -5.66 -34.93
CA VAL A 88 22.35 -5.07 -36.18
C VAL A 88 23.74 -5.58 -36.49
#